data_AF-A0A0T9M1N6-F1
#
_entry.id   AF-A0A0T9M1N6-F1
#
_cell.length_a   1.000
_cell.length_b   1.000
_cell.length_c   1.000
_cell.angle_alpha   90.00
_cell.angle_beta   90.00
_cell.angle_gamma   90.00
#
_symmetry.space_group_name_H-M   'P 1'
#
loop_
_entity.id
_entity.type
_entity.pdbx_description
1 polymer ?
#
loop_
_entity_poly.entity_id
_entity_poly.type
_entity_poly.pdbx_seq_one_letter_code
_entity_poly.pdbx_strand_id
1 'polypeptide(L)'
;MMQLKKAMLEIVAGDGSEDSVLFEAPPQGNPRISEVNAGQLAELCEQIRARTRSVVSITCSPHRVGHHSCVAVKLAGADGSANLLLTITGTLHWPTAQDYAQAPRWYINLPDAVDAVYLVTQLEERLGIQSQ
;
A
#
# COMPACT_ATOMS: atom_id res chain seq x y z
N MET A 1 14.22 -4.65 -6.41
CA MET A 1 14.51 -3.47 -5.56
C MET A 1 13.75 -2.29 -6.16
N MET A 2 12.77 -1.69 -5.48
CA MET A 2 12.00 -0.58 -6.07
C MET A 2 12.72 0.75 -5.89
N GLN A 3 13.05 1.43 -7.00
CA GLN A 3 13.72 2.74 -7.01
C GLN A 3 12.93 3.69 -7.92
N LEU A 4 12.42 4.80 -7.37
CA LEU A 4 11.78 5.88 -8.13
C LEU A 4 12.49 7.22 -7.92
N LYS A 5 12.82 7.85 -9.04
CA LYS A 5 13.76 8.96 -9.20
C LYS A 5 13.03 10.18 -9.79
N LYS A 6 13.42 11.37 -9.34
CA LYS A 6 12.70 12.61 -9.63
C LYS A 6 12.99 13.20 -11.02
N ALA A 7 11.91 13.69 -11.66
CA ALA A 7 11.81 14.42 -12.92
C ALA A 7 11.44 15.91 -12.71
N MET A 8 11.71 16.76 -13.70
CA MET A 8 11.18 18.13 -13.79
C MET A 8 9.92 18.07 -14.67
N LEU A 9 8.77 18.53 -14.18
CA LEU A 9 7.49 18.40 -14.89
C LEU A 9 6.95 19.78 -15.26
N GLU A 10 6.46 19.90 -16.49
CA GLU A 10 6.31 21.14 -17.25
C GLU A 10 4.83 21.46 -17.53
N ILE A 11 4.46 22.74 -17.45
CA ILE A 11 3.06 23.15 -17.50
C ILE A 11 2.55 23.25 -18.94
N VAL A 12 1.48 22.50 -19.23
CA VAL A 12 0.80 22.38 -20.54
C VAL A 12 -0.59 23.03 -20.53
N ALA A 13 -1.02 23.58 -21.68
CA ALA A 13 -2.35 24.15 -21.83
C ALA A 13 -3.45 23.07 -21.70
N GLY A 14 -4.58 23.40 -21.07
CA GLY A 14 -5.72 22.48 -20.90
C GLY A 14 -6.99 23.01 -21.59
N ASP A 15 -7.84 22.10 -22.07
CA ASP A 15 -9.08 22.41 -22.81
C ASP A 15 -10.38 22.20 -22.01
N GLY A 16 -10.27 21.77 -20.75
CA GLY A 16 -11.39 21.67 -19.81
C GLY A 16 -12.32 20.48 -20.05
N SER A 17 -11.92 19.51 -20.87
CA SER A 17 -12.63 18.24 -21.06
C SER A 17 -12.38 17.25 -19.91
N GLU A 18 -13.09 16.11 -19.91
CA GLU A 18 -12.74 14.93 -19.08
C GLU A 18 -11.28 14.47 -19.29
N ASP A 19 -10.63 14.90 -20.38
CA ASP A 19 -9.23 14.62 -20.75
C ASP A 19 -8.20 15.67 -20.22
N SER A 20 -8.48 16.40 -19.14
CA SER A 20 -7.52 17.33 -18.51
C SER A 20 -6.41 16.61 -17.69
N VAL A 21 -5.18 17.17 -17.67
CA VAL A 21 -3.99 16.54 -17.03
C VAL A 21 -4.15 16.33 -15.51
N LEU A 22 -3.88 15.11 -15.05
CA LEU A 22 -4.18 14.54 -13.70
C LEU A 22 -3.22 14.89 -12.55
N PHE A 23 -2.17 15.68 -12.75
CA PHE A 23 -0.98 15.75 -11.89
C PHE A 23 0.09 14.69 -12.22
N GLU A 24 0.96 15.25 -13.04
CA GLU A 24 2.36 15.07 -13.27
C GLU A 24 3.13 15.61 -12.01
N ALA A 25 3.73 14.77 -11.15
CA ALA A 25 4.14 15.15 -9.77
C ALA A 25 5.46 15.96 -9.57
N PRO A 26 5.44 17.04 -8.75
CA PRO A 26 6.51 17.20 -7.73
C PRO A 26 6.16 18.06 -6.49
N PRO A 27 5.81 17.52 -5.31
CA PRO A 27 6.39 18.06 -4.05
C PRO A 27 7.17 17.00 -3.26
N GLN A 28 8.34 17.38 -2.72
CA GLN A 28 9.32 16.45 -2.19
C GLN A 28 9.89 16.74 -0.81
N GLY A 29 10.13 15.63 -0.12
CA GLY A 29 10.70 15.46 1.20
C GLY A 29 10.62 13.97 1.55
N ASN A 30 11.18 13.57 2.68
CA ASN A 30 11.06 12.20 3.14
C ASN A 30 9.61 11.88 3.57
N PRO A 31 9.12 10.65 3.35
CA PRO A 31 7.84 10.22 3.90
C PRO A 31 7.86 10.36 5.43
N ARG A 32 6.71 10.67 6.01
CA ARG A 32 6.52 10.78 7.46
C ARG A 32 5.34 9.92 7.87
N ILE A 33 5.41 9.38 9.08
CA ILE A 33 4.35 8.56 9.68
C ILE A 33 4.13 9.04 11.13
N SER A 34 2.88 9.06 11.59
CA SER A 34 2.56 9.36 13.00
C SER A 34 2.90 8.17 13.89
N GLU A 35 3.14 8.39 15.18
CA GLU A 35 3.43 7.31 16.15
C GLU A 35 2.31 6.25 16.18
N VAL A 36 1.05 6.69 16.15
CA VAL A 36 -0.12 5.81 16.11
C VAL A 36 -0.08 4.90 14.87
N ASN A 37 0.17 5.47 13.69
CA ASN A 37 0.23 4.70 12.45
C ASN A 37 1.49 3.83 12.35
N ALA A 38 2.60 4.24 12.97
CA ALA A 38 3.79 3.41 13.09
C ALA A 38 3.51 2.17 13.96
N GLY A 39 2.73 2.33 15.05
CA GLY A 39 2.24 1.22 15.87
C GLY A 39 1.33 0.27 15.08
N GLN A 40 0.37 0.80 14.34
CA GLN A 40 -0.54 0.00 13.49
C GLN A 40 0.21 -0.75 12.37
N LEU A 41 1.21 -0.13 11.75
CA LEU A 41 2.06 -0.78 10.77
C LEU A 41 2.90 -1.91 11.39
N ALA A 42 3.41 -1.70 12.60
CA ALA A 42 4.15 -2.73 13.33
C ALA A 42 3.24 -3.93 13.66
N GLU A 43 2.03 -3.67 14.17
CA GLU A 43 1.01 -4.69 14.43
C GLU A 43 0.65 -5.46 13.15
N LEU A 44 0.40 -4.76 12.02
CA LEU A 44 0.15 -5.41 10.74
C LEU A 44 1.30 -6.35 10.35
N CYS A 45 2.56 -5.94 10.53
CA CYS A 45 3.72 -6.79 10.24
C CYS A 45 3.75 -8.03 11.14
N GLU A 46 3.42 -7.91 12.42
CA GLU A 46 3.33 -9.04 13.35
C GLU A 46 2.23 -10.02 12.93
N GLN A 47 1.05 -9.52 12.57
CA GLN A 47 -0.07 -10.33 12.10
C GLN A 47 0.26 -11.06 10.79
N ILE A 48 0.93 -10.38 9.85
CA ILE A 48 1.43 -10.99 8.62
C ILE A 48 2.39 -12.13 8.95
N ARG A 49 3.38 -11.91 9.82
CA ARG A 49 4.34 -12.95 10.23
C ARG A 49 3.65 -14.11 10.94
N ALA A 50 2.66 -13.84 11.80
CA ALA A 50 1.89 -14.89 12.45
C ALA A 50 1.16 -15.79 11.43
N ARG A 51 0.60 -15.20 10.36
CA ARG A 51 -0.12 -15.94 9.31
C ARG A 51 0.78 -16.64 8.29
N THR A 52 1.98 -16.12 8.04
CA THR A 52 2.88 -16.58 6.96
C THR A 52 4.14 -17.32 7.45
N ARG A 53 4.47 -17.20 8.74
CA ARG A 53 5.75 -17.53 9.41
C ARG A 53 6.95 -16.72 8.90
N SER A 54 7.15 -16.68 7.59
CA SER A 54 8.10 -15.83 6.89
C SER A 54 7.45 -15.33 5.61
N VAL A 55 7.83 -14.15 5.12
CA VAL A 55 7.34 -13.66 3.82
C VAL A 55 8.44 -13.86 2.79
N VAL A 56 8.12 -14.60 1.74
CA VAL A 56 9.03 -14.95 0.64
C VAL A 56 8.81 -14.02 -0.55
N SER A 57 7.57 -13.55 -0.77
CA SER A 57 7.26 -12.64 -1.87
C SER A 57 6.06 -11.76 -1.57
N ILE A 58 6.07 -10.53 -2.08
CA ILE A 58 4.90 -9.64 -2.16
C ILE A 58 4.48 -9.51 -3.62
N THR A 59 3.19 -9.75 -3.89
CA THR A 59 2.58 -9.52 -5.20
C THR A 59 1.51 -8.46 -5.07
N CYS A 60 1.66 -7.35 -5.81
CA CYS A 60 0.68 -6.26 -5.87
C CYS A 60 -0.08 -6.32 -7.20
N SER A 61 -1.41 -6.38 -7.13
CA SER A 61 -2.29 -6.43 -8.29
C SER A 61 -3.27 -5.25 -8.25
N PRO A 62 -2.99 -4.16 -8.98
CA PRO A 62 -3.92 -3.05 -9.13
C PRO A 62 -5.24 -3.52 -9.76
N HIS A 63 -6.38 -3.13 -9.19
CA HIS A 63 -7.69 -3.39 -9.78
C HIS A 63 -8.73 -2.36 -9.32
N ARG A 64 -9.97 -2.49 -9.79
CA ARG A 64 -11.11 -1.67 -9.33
C ARG A 64 -12.13 -2.55 -8.60
N VAL A 65 -12.66 -2.04 -7.49
CA VAL A 65 -13.81 -2.61 -6.79
C VAL A 65 -14.90 -1.54 -6.73
N GLY A 66 -15.97 -1.72 -7.50
CA GLY A 66 -16.93 -0.65 -7.74
C GLY A 66 -16.24 0.57 -8.37
N HIS A 67 -16.41 1.75 -7.75
CA HIS A 67 -15.79 2.99 -8.20
C HIS A 67 -14.42 3.27 -7.56
N HIS A 68 -13.92 2.38 -6.69
CA HIS A 68 -12.65 2.58 -6.00
C HIS A 68 -11.47 1.99 -6.76
N SER A 69 -10.38 2.75 -6.80
CA SER A 69 -9.06 2.22 -7.13
C SER A 69 -8.55 1.40 -5.96
N CYS A 70 -8.12 0.17 -6.21
CA CYS A 70 -7.61 -0.73 -5.19
C CYS A 70 -6.31 -1.41 -5.64
N VAL A 71 -5.57 -1.94 -4.68
CA VAL A 71 -4.44 -2.84 -4.90
C VAL A 71 -4.64 -4.06 -4.02
N ALA A 72 -4.83 -5.23 -4.64
CA ALA A 72 -4.74 -6.49 -3.92
C ALA A 72 -3.28 -6.81 -3.66
N VAL A 73 -2.92 -7.06 -2.41
CA VAL A 73 -1.56 -7.40 -2.00
C VAL A 73 -1.55 -8.81 -1.43
N LYS A 74 -0.81 -9.72 -2.06
CA LYS A 74 -0.59 -11.06 -1.56
C LYS A 74 0.82 -11.14 -0.99
N LEU A 75 0.92 -11.46 0.29
CA LEU A 75 2.18 -11.77 0.97
C LEU A 75 2.26 -13.30 1.11
N ALA A 76 3.03 -13.94 0.25
CA ALA A 76 3.21 -15.38 0.28
C ALA A 76 4.38 -15.75 1.20
N GLY A 77 4.14 -16.70 2.10
CA GLY A 77 5.14 -17.30 2.97
C GLY A 77 5.38 -18.76 2.67
N ALA A 78 6.23 -19.40 3.48
CA ALA A 78 6.54 -20.82 3.32
C ALA A 78 5.31 -21.73 3.51
N ASP A 79 4.45 -21.40 4.48
CA ASP A 79 3.34 -22.28 4.91
C ASP A 79 1.96 -21.63 4.74
N GLY A 80 1.87 -20.45 4.11
CA GLY A 80 0.62 -19.72 4.01
C GLY A 80 0.72 -18.40 3.26
N SER A 81 -0.37 -17.64 3.27
CA SER A 81 -0.38 -16.29 2.71
C SER A 81 -1.24 -15.35 3.53
N ALA A 82 -0.82 -14.09 3.62
CA ALA A 82 -1.66 -12.99 4.06
C ALA A 82 -2.12 -12.22 2.82
N ASN A 83 -3.41 -11.92 2.75
CA ASN A 83 -4.00 -11.19 1.64
C ASN A 83 -4.53 -9.85 2.17
N LEU A 84 -4.14 -8.75 1.54
CA LEU A 84 -4.66 -7.42 1.82
C LEU A 84 -5.45 -6.90 0.62
N LEU A 85 -6.43 -6.06 0.87
CA LEU A 85 -7.01 -5.18 -0.14
C LEU A 85 -6.83 -3.74 0.29
N LEU A 86 -5.92 -3.04 -0.39
CA LEU A 86 -5.72 -1.61 -0.21
C LEU A 86 -6.75 -0.87 -1.07
N THR A 87 -7.57 -0.01 -0.49
CA THR A 87 -8.63 0.70 -1.20
C THR A 87 -8.43 2.20 -1.04
N ILE A 88 -8.34 2.93 -2.16
CA ILE A 88 -8.18 4.38 -2.13
C ILE A 88 -9.55 5.02 -1.92
N THR A 89 -9.77 5.58 -0.74
CA THR A 89 -11.06 6.16 -0.33
C THR A 89 -10.95 7.61 0.14
N GLY A 90 -9.74 8.16 0.31
CA GLY A 90 -9.55 9.47 0.96
C GLY A 90 -9.51 9.40 2.48
N THR A 91 -9.63 8.21 3.09
CA THR A 91 -9.64 8.01 4.54
C THR A 91 -8.78 6.81 4.94
N LEU A 92 -8.15 6.89 6.11
CA LEU A 92 -7.35 5.79 6.65
C LEU A 92 -8.20 4.87 7.52
N HIS A 93 -8.14 3.56 7.27
CA HIS A 93 -8.71 2.53 8.14
C HIS A 93 -7.80 1.32 8.18
N TRP A 94 -7.36 0.93 9.39
CA TRP A 94 -6.57 -0.27 9.63
C TRP A 94 -7.47 -1.45 10.00
N PRO A 95 -7.03 -2.70 9.76
CA PRO A 95 -7.75 -3.88 10.20
C PRO A 95 -7.83 -3.93 11.73
N THR A 96 -8.94 -4.42 12.26
CA THR A 96 -9.14 -4.62 13.69
C THR A 96 -8.62 -5.98 14.16
N ALA A 97 -8.50 -6.17 15.48
CA ALA A 97 -8.20 -7.48 16.07
C ALA A 97 -9.16 -8.59 15.60
N GLN A 98 -10.44 -8.26 15.39
CA GLN A 98 -11.42 -9.22 14.87
C GLN A 98 -11.13 -9.57 13.40
N ASP A 99 -10.77 -8.59 12.58
CA ASP A 99 -10.39 -8.82 11.18
C ASP A 99 -9.16 -9.72 11.08
N TYR A 100 -8.14 -9.48 11.92
CA TYR A 100 -6.94 -10.32 11.97
C TYR A 100 -7.27 -11.78 12.30
N ALA A 101 -8.17 -12.00 13.26
CA ALA A 101 -8.57 -13.33 13.71
C ALA A 101 -9.46 -14.08 12.71
N GLN A 102 -10.39 -13.40 12.04
CA GLN A 102 -11.49 -14.07 11.32
C GLN A 102 -11.44 -13.90 9.80
N ALA A 103 -10.88 -12.79 9.30
CA ALA A 103 -10.99 -12.49 7.88
C ALA A 103 -9.88 -13.19 7.06
N PRO A 104 -10.24 -13.83 5.93
CA PRO A 104 -9.25 -14.43 5.01
C PRO A 104 -8.43 -13.36 4.25
N ARG A 105 -8.98 -12.14 4.15
CA ARG A 105 -8.36 -10.97 3.54
C ARG A 105 -8.61 -9.74 4.40
N TRP A 106 -7.58 -8.94 4.65
CA TRP A 106 -7.67 -7.72 5.46
C TRP A 106 -7.85 -6.50 4.57
N TYR A 107 -8.82 -5.66 4.90
CA TYR A 107 -9.12 -4.44 4.16
C TYR A 107 -8.43 -3.26 4.81
N ILE A 108 -7.77 -2.43 4.00
CA ILE A 108 -7.13 -1.21 4.45
C ILE A 108 -7.61 -0.09 3.55
N ASN A 109 -8.27 0.91 4.13
CA ASN A 109 -8.59 2.12 3.40
C ASN A 109 -7.41 3.08 3.51
N LEU A 110 -7.08 3.73 2.40
CA LEU A 110 -5.96 4.64 2.30
C LEU A 110 -6.42 6.01 1.80
N PRO A 111 -5.80 7.08 2.32
CA PRO A 111 -6.05 8.43 1.82
C PRO A 111 -5.76 8.55 0.33
N ASP A 112 -4.58 8.13 -0.14
CA ASP A 112 -4.21 8.24 -1.56
C ASP A 112 -3.31 7.09 -2.06
N ALA A 113 -2.96 7.17 -3.35
CA ALA A 113 -2.10 6.18 -3.99
C ALA A 113 -0.63 6.24 -3.53
N VAL A 114 -0.15 7.39 -3.04
CA VAL A 114 1.21 7.55 -2.50
C VAL A 114 1.31 6.78 -1.18
N ASP A 115 0.29 6.83 -0.34
CA ASP A 115 0.20 6.02 0.88
C ASP A 115 0.22 4.53 0.57
N ALA A 116 -0.43 4.08 -0.51
CA ALA A 116 -0.39 2.68 -0.93
C ALA A 116 1.03 2.25 -1.32
N VAL A 117 1.75 3.09 -2.05
CA VAL A 117 3.15 2.84 -2.45
C VAL A 117 4.06 2.75 -1.23
N TYR A 118 3.96 3.71 -0.30
CA TYR A 118 4.78 3.68 0.91
C TYR A 118 4.41 2.54 1.85
N LEU A 119 3.13 2.19 1.97
CA LEU A 119 2.71 1.04 2.76
C LEU A 119 3.34 -0.25 2.23
N VAL A 120 3.26 -0.52 0.93
CA VAL A 120 3.88 -1.72 0.33
C VAL A 120 5.40 -1.70 0.50
N THR A 121 6.05 -0.56 0.29
CA THR A 121 7.51 -0.42 0.43
C THR A 121 7.94 -0.69 1.88
N GLN A 122 7.20 -0.16 2.86
CA GLN A 122 7.46 -0.40 4.28
C GLN A 122 7.17 -1.84 4.69
N LEU A 123 6.18 -2.50 4.09
CA LEU A 123 5.95 -3.93 4.29
C LEU A 123 7.13 -4.75 3.77
N GLU A 124 7.63 -4.47 2.56
CA GLU A 124 8.81 -5.14 1.99
C GLU A 124 10.03 -4.99 2.92
N GLU A 125 10.34 -3.75 3.33
CA GLU A 125 11.47 -3.44 4.20
C GLU A 125 11.35 -4.14 5.57
N ARG A 126 10.22 -3.99 6.25
CA ARG A 126 10.02 -4.52 7.61
C ARG A 126 9.88 -6.03 7.64
N LEU A 127 9.36 -6.65 6.58
CA LEU A 127 9.23 -8.10 6.48
C LEU A 127 10.51 -8.77 5.97
N GLY A 128 11.54 -7.99 5.64
CA GLY A 128 12.88 -8.49 5.30
C GLY A 128 12.94 -9.17 3.94
N ILE A 129 12.09 -8.77 2.99
CA ILE A 129 12.08 -9.34 1.65
C ILE A 129 13.23 -8.72 0.87
N GLN A 130 14.28 -9.50 0.64
CA GLN A 130 15.34 -9.09 -0.27
C GLN A 130 14.85 -9.31 -1.69
N SER A 131 14.39 -8.23 -2.33
CA SER A 131 14.28 -8.16 -3.78
C SER A 131 15.57 -8.69 -4.43
N GLN A 132 15.51 -9.81 -5.15
CA GLN A 132 16.54 -10.17 -6.14
C GLN A 132 16.54 -9.18 -7.31
#